data_AF-A0A924E346-F1
#
_entry.id   AF-A0A924E346-F1
#
_cell.length_a   1.000
_cell.length_b   1.000
_cell.length_c   1.000
_cell.angle_alpha   90.00
_cell.angle_beta   90.00
_cell.angle_gamma   90.00
#
_symmetry.space_group_name_H-M   'P 1'
#
loop_
_entity.id
_entity.type
_entity.pdbx_description
1 polymer ?
#
loop_
_entity_poly.entity_id
_entity_poly.type
_entity_poly.pdbx_seq_one_letter_code
_entity_poly.pdbx_strand_id
1 'polypeptide(L)'
;MDPMNVESGLSGTGSVRAATTPAAQKKDSQLRKAAQEFEAYFVQQLFSQMRKGIPSGGLLHSKGEDMFRDLLDEQVSQDVARGNNGFGLSDSLYRQLSLDEGRRGQ
;
A
#
# COMPACT_ATOMS: atom_id res chain seq x y z
N MET A 1 56.76 -37.99 13.86
CA MET A 1 56.00 -37.94 12.59
C MET A 1 55.09 -39.16 12.54
N ASP A 2 53.91 -39.00 11.93
CA ASP A 2 52.66 -39.79 11.95
C ASP A 2 51.65 -39.42 13.08
N PRO A 3 50.32 -39.36 12.81
CA PRO A 3 49.66 -38.19 12.21
C PRO A 3 48.44 -37.68 13.02
N MET A 4 48.13 -36.37 12.91
CA MET A 4 46.86 -35.81 13.40
C MET A 4 45.75 -36.13 12.40
N ASN A 5 44.77 -36.91 12.87
CA ASN A 5 43.58 -37.33 12.14
C ASN A 5 42.62 -36.16 11.87
N VAL A 6 41.97 -36.25 10.71
CA VAL A 6 41.00 -35.35 10.08
C VAL A 6 39.59 -35.55 10.70
N GLU A 7 38.68 -34.63 10.33
CA GLU A 7 37.21 -34.62 10.49
C GLU A 7 36.73 -33.82 11.71
N SER A 8 35.73 -32.95 11.66
CA SER A 8 34.66 -32.65 10.71
C SER A 8 34.08 -31.28 11.17
N GLY A 9 33.85 -30.30 10.29
CA GLY A 9 32.61 -30.14 9.55
C GLY A 9 31.43 -29.81 10.48
N LEU A 10 30.94 -28.56 10.49
CA LEU A 10 29.54 -28.21 10.21
C LEU A 10 29.20 -26.73 10.46
N SER A 11 28.46 -26.19 9.49
CA SER A 11 27.39 -25.22 9.70
C SER A 11 27.75 -23.74 9.90
N GLY A 12 28.44 -23.18 8.91
CA GLY A 12 28.18 -21.80 8.52
C GLY A 12 26.91 -21.72 7.66
N THR A 13 25.73 -21.99 8.23
CA THR A 13 24.46 -21.59 7.59
C THR A 13 24.34 -20.07 7.74
N GLY A 14 25.09 -19.36 6.88
CA GLY A 14 24.79 -17.98 6.56
C GLY A 14 23.37 -17.94 6.02
N SER A 15 22.42 -17.58 6.88
CA SER A 15 21.11 -17.15 6.48
C SER A 15 21.34 -16.04 5.46
N VAL A 16 21.07 -16.34 4.19
CA VAL A 16 21.08 -15.37 3.10
C VAL A 16 19.92 -14.43 3.38
N ARG A 17 20.13 -13.47 4.28
CA ARG A 17 19.40 -12.21 4.24
C ARG A 17 19.82 -11.59 2.93
N ALA A 18 19.01 -11.80 1.90
CA ALA A 18 19.10 -11.08 0.65
C ALA A 18 19.25 -9.61 1.02
N ALA A 19 20.43 -9.04 0.76
CA ALA A 19 20.68 -7.63 1.01
C ALA A 19 19.80 -6.86 0.02
N THR A 20 18.60 -6.49 0.45
CA THR A 20 17.71 -5.63 -0.34
C THR A 20 18.46 -4.33 -0.56
N THR A 21 18.85 -4.08 -1.80
CA THR A 21 19.59 -2.86 -2.13
C THR A 21 18.74 -1.64 -1.75
N PRO A 22 19.35 -0.49 -1.42
CA PRO A 22 18.60 0.74 -1.15
C PRO A 22 17.64 1.11 -2.29
N ALA A 23 17.96 0.73 -3.53
CA ALA A 23 17.10 0.90 -4.69
C ALA A 23 15.82 0.04 -4.61
N ALA A 24 15.92 -1.22 -4.19
CA ALA A 24 14.77 -2.10 -4.01
C ALA A 24 13.86 -1.63 -2.85
N GLN A 25 14.44 -1.16 -1.74
CA GLN A 25 13.67 -0.56 -0.63
C GLN A 25 12.92 0.73 -1.05
N LYS A 26 13.55 1.56 -1.89
CA LYS A 26 12.90 2.76 -2.44
C LYS A 26 11.76 2.43 -3.39
N LYS A 27 11.86 1.36 -4.18
CA LYS A 27 10.78 0.92 -5.07
C LYS A 27 9.60 0.36 -4.29
N ASP A 28 9.90 -0.48 -3.30
CA ASP A 28 8.92 -1.07 -2.39
C ASP A 28 8.08 -0.01 -1.65
N SER A 29 8.75 0.99 -1.07
CA SER A 29 8.07 2.12 -0.42
C SER A 29 7.23 2.97 -1.38
N GLN A 30 7.69 3.18 -2.61
CA GLN A 30 6.91 3.87 -3.65
C GLN A 30 5.67 3.07 -4.06
N LEU A 31 5.80 1.76 -4.21
CA LEU A 31 4.70 0.87 -4.57
C LEU A 31 3.62 0.90 -3.49
N ARG A 32 4.03 0.83 -2.22
CA ARG A 32 3.11 0.92 -1.08
C ARG A 32 2.41 2.28 -1.02
N LYS A 33 3.13 3.37 -1.27
CA LYS A 33 2.55 4.73 -1.33
C LYS A 33 1.52 4.85 -2.46
N ALA A 34 1.85 4.39 -3.66
CA ALA A 34 0.95 4.42 -4.80
C ALA A 34 -0.32 3.59 -4.55
N ALA A 35 -0.19 2.43 -3.90
CA ALA A 35 -1.33 1.60 -3.54
C ALA A 35 -2.27 2.29 -2.52
N GLN A 36 -1.71 3.01 -1.54
CA GLN A 36 -2.48 3.83 -0.60
C GLN A 36 -3.17 5.01 -1.28
N GLU A 37 -2.49 5.70 -2.18
CA GLU A 37 -3.09 6.81 -2.96
C GLU A 37 -4.24 6.33 -3.84
N PHE A 38 -4.12 5.12 -4.42
CA PHE A 38 -5.20 4.50 -5.17
C PHE A 38 -6.42 4.17 -4.30
N GLU A 39 -6.21 3.61 -3.11
CA GLU A 39 -7.30 3.36 -2.17
C GLU A 39 -7.98 4.67 -1.74
N ALA A 40 -7.21 5.72 -1.46
CA ALA A 40 -7.77 7.05 -1.15
C ALA A 40 -8.68 7.55 -2.29
N TYR A 41 -8.20 7.49 -3.53
CA TYR A 41 -9.01 7.89 -4.68
C TYR A 41 -10.29 7.04 -4.83
N PHE A 42 -10.19 5.73 -4.63
CA PHE A 42 -11.34 4.84 -4.67
C PHE A 42 -12.38 5.18 -3.60
N VAL A 43 -11.94 5.45 -2.37
CA VAL A 43 -12.82 5.85 -1.26
C VAL A 43 -13.49 7.19 -1.55
N GLN A 44 -12.77 8.15 -2.11
CA GLN A 44 -13.33 9.43 -2.52
C GLN A 44 -14.43 9.24 -3.58
N GLN A 45 -14.20 8.36 -4.57
CA GLN A 45 -15.21 8.02 -5.56
C GLN A 45 -16.41 7.33 -4.91
N LEU A 46 -16.19 6.40 -3.97
CA LEU A 46 -17.26 5.75 -3.23
C LEU A 46 -18.15 6.78 -2.51
N PHE A 47 -17.56 7.73 -1.78
CA PHE A 47 -18.31 8.82 -1.14
C PHE A 47 -19.08 9.68 -2.14
N SER A 48 -18.46 10.02 -3.28
CA SER A 48 -19.12 10.77 -4.35
C SER A 48 -20.36 10.04 -4.88
N GLN A 49 -20.25 8.74 -5.16
CA GLN A 49 -21.36 7.94 -5.68
C GLN A 49 -22.47 7.76 -4.63
N MET A 50 -22.12 7.52 -3.37
CA MET A 50 -23.11 7.41 -2.29
C MET A 50 -23.95 8.69 -2.16
N ARG A 51 -23.32 9.86 -2.25
CA ARG A 51 -24.05 11.15 -2.21
C ARG A 51 -24.91 11.41 -3.43
N LYS A 52 -24.47 11.02 -4.63
CA LYS A 52 -25.32 11.12 -5.84
C LYS A 52 -26.60 10.29 -5.72
N GLY A 53 -26.58 9.22 -4.92
CA GLY A 53 -27.75 8.40 -4.62
C GLY A 53 -28.71 8.99 -3.57
N ILE A 54 -28.30 10.03 -2.84
CA ILE A 54 -29.15 10.73 -1.87
C ILE A 54 -29.89 11.86 -2.61
N PRO A 55 -31.24 11.86 -2.66
CA PRO A 55 -31.98 12.94 -3.28
C PRO A 55 -31.56 14.29 -2.68
N SER A 56 -31.23 15.26 -3.54
CA SER A 56 -30.85 16.61 -3.15
C SER A 56 -32.03 17.34 -2.50
N GLY A 57 -32.29 17.06 -1.23
CA GLY A 57 -33.42 17.62 -0.50
C GLY A 57 -33.09 19.01 0.05
N GLY A 58 -33.59 20.06 -0.61
CA GLY A 58 -33.86 21.35 0.03
C GLY A 58 -33.12 22.58 -0.50
N LEU A 59 -33.68 23.75 -0.15
CA LEU A 59 -33.22 25.12 -0.47
C LEU A 59 -31.80 25.47 0.05
N LEU A 60 -31.08 24.53 0.68
CA LEU A 60 -29.78 24.76 1.33
C LEU A 60 -28.58 24.25 0.52
N HIS A 61 -28.78 23.84 -0.74
CA HIS A 61 -27.66 23.42 -1.58
C HIS A 61 -26.95 24.62 -2.20
N SER A 62 -25.65 24.76 -1.95
CA SER A 62 -24.83 25.83 -2.52
C SER A 62 -23.51 25.31 -3.08
N LYS A 63 -22.97 26.00 -4.09
CA LYS A 63 -21.66 25.66 -4.68
C LYS A 63 -20.51 25.69 -3.66
N GLY A 64 -20.61 26.53 -2.63
CA GLY A 64 -19.61 26.59 -1.56
C GLY A 64 -19.65 25.37 -0.64
N GLU A 65 -20.85 24.84 -0.41
CA GLU A 65 -21.04 23.59 0.34
C GLU A 65 -20.45 22.40 -0.42
N ASP A 66 -20.68 22.32 -1.73
CA ASP A 66 -20.11 21.25 -2.57
C ASP A 66 -18.58 21.26 -2.53
N MET A 67 -17.97 22.44 -2.66
CA MET A 67 -16.52 22.59 -2.57
C MET A 67 -15.98 22.17 -1.19
N PHE A 68 -16.65 22.57 -0.11
CA PHE A 68 -16.25 22.17 1.25
C PHE A 68 -16.38 20.66 1.45
N ARG A 69 -17.45 20.05 0.92
CA ARG A 69 -17.66 18.60 0.97
C ARG A 69 -16.57 17.87 0.20
N ASP A 70 -16.24 18.31 -1.01
CA ASP A 70 -15.17 17.69 -1.81
C ASP A 70 -13.82 17.71 -1.07
N LEU A 71 -13.48 18.83 -0.42
CA LEU A 71 -12.26 18.95 0.40
C LEU A 71 -12.31 18.03 1.64
N LEU A 72 -13.48 17.95 2.28
CA LEU A 72 -13.69 17.06 3.42
C LEU A 72 -13.49 15.60 2.99
N ASP A 73 -14.07 15.20 1.86
CA ASP A 73 -13.96 13.84 1.36
C ASP A 73 -12.55 13.47 0.96
N GLU A 74 -11.81 14.41 0.37
CA GLU A 74 -10.40 14.20 0.07
C GLU A 74 -9.61 13.88 1.34
N GLN A 75 -9.77 14.69 2.39
CA GLN A 75 -9.08 14.46 3.66
C GLN A 75 -9.51 13.15 4.33
N VAL A 76 -10.82 12.89 4.41
CA VAL A 76 -11.35 11.65 5.00
C VAL A 76 -10.85 10.44 4.22
N SER A 77 -10.82 10.51 2.89
CA SER A 77 -10.36 9.39 2.06
C SER A 77 -8.86 9.13 2.24
N GLN A 78 -8.05 10.17 2.40
CA GLN A 78 -6.63 10.03 2.74
C GLN A 78 -6.44 9.38 4.12
N ASP A 79 -7.23 9.79 5.12
CA ASP A 79 -7.15 9.23 6.47
C ASP A 79 -7.59 7.76 6.50
N VAL A 80 -8.65 7.41 5.76
CA VAL A 80 -9.11 6.02 5.60
C VAL A 80 -8.03 5.16 4.92
N ALA A 81 -7.37 5.66 3.87
CA ALA A 81 -6.34 4.90 3.17
C ALA A 81 -5.02 4.77 3.94
N ARG A 82 -4.73 5.71 4.85
CA ARG A 82 -3.55 5.65 5.73
C ARG A 82 -3.79 4.82 6.99
N GLY A 83 -5.04 4.77 7.46
CA GLY A 83 -5.42 4.04 8.66
C GLY A 83 -5.52 2.53 8.45
N ASN A 84 -5.47 1.78 9.55
CA ASN A 84 -5.69 0.32 9.54
C ASN A 84 -7.17 -0.07 9.32
N ASN A 85 -8.06 0.92 9.18
CA ASN A 85 -9.50 0.76 9.01
C ASN A 85 -9.96 1.05 7.57
N GLY A 86 -9.02 1.08 6.62
CA GLY A 86 -9.33 1.10 5.19
C GLY A 86 -10.04 -0.17 4.71
N PHE A 87 -10.31 -0.23 3.40
CA PHE A 87 -10.97 -1.37 2.78
C PHE A 87 -9.99 -2.52 2.47
N GLY A 88 -8.70 -2.33 2.74
CA GLY A 88 -7.65 -3.32 2.48
C GLY A 88 -7.32 -3.45 1.00
N LEU A 89 -7.72 -2.46 0.19
CA LEU A 89 -7.50 -2.45 -1.24
C LEU A 89 -6.03 -2.16 -1.56
N SER A 90 -5.42 -1.21 -0.84
CA SER A 90 -4.00 -0.88 -0.97
C SER A 90 -3.11 -2.08 -0.68
N ASP A 91 -3.39 -2.83 0.40
CA ASP A 91 -2.65 -4.04 0.75
C ASP A 91 -2.78 -5.13 -0.31
N SER A 92 -3.98 -5.30 -0.86
CA SER A 92 -4.24 -6.31 -1.91
C SER A 92 -3.53 -5.96 -3.21
N LEU A 93 -3.57 -4.68 -3.60
CA LEU A 93 -2.87 -4.18 -4.78
C LEU A 93 -1.36 -4.27 -4.62
N TYR A 94 -0.83 -3.88 -3.45
CA TYR A 94 0.58 -3.99 -3.10
C TYR A 94 1.05 -5.45 -3.17
N ARG A 95 0.30 -6.39 -2.57
CA ARG A 95 0.64 -7.83 -2.64
C ARG A 95 0.72 -8.32 -4.08
N GLN A 96 -0.25 -7.97 -4.92
CA GLN A 96 -0.27 -8.40 -6.32
C GLN A 96 0.93 -7.85 -7.10
N LEU A 97 1.22 -6.56 -6.93
CA LEU A 97 2.32 -5.91 -7.65
C LEU A 97 3.71 -6.34 -7.15
N SER A 98 3.87 -6.54 -5.83
CA SER A 98 5.11 -7.02 -5.22
C SER A 98 5.43 -8.47 -5.65
N LEU A 99 4.41 -9.33 -5.74
CA LEU A 99 4.56 -10.69 -6.26
C LEU A 99 4.96 -10.71 -7.73
N ASP A 100 4.40 -9.82 -8.56
CA ASP A 100 4.76 -9.70 -9.98
C ASP A 100 6.19 -9.17 -10.16
N GLU A 101 6.64 -8.20 -9.35
CA GLU A 101 8.05 -7.76 -9.34
C GLU A 101 9.01 -8.89 -8.97
N GLY A 102 8.68 -9.69 -7.95
CA GLY A 102 9.47 -10.87 -7.58
C GLY A 102 9.55 -11.94 -8.67
N ARG A 103 8.59 -11.96 -9.60
CA ARG A 103 8.53 -12.90 -10.72
C ARG A 103 9.26 -12.38 -11.96
N ARG A 104 9.36 -11.05 -12.15
CA ARG A 104 10.11 -10.42 -13.25
C ARG A 104 11.61 -10.29 -12.99
N GLY A 105 12.04 -10.42 -11.73
CA GLY A 105 13.45 -10.40 -11.33
C GLY A 105 14.15 -11.77 -11.36
N GLN A 106 13.49 -12.84 -11.83
CA GLN A 106 14.04 -14.19 -12.01
C GLN A 106 14.33 -14.48 -13.48
#